data_AF-A0A660ZQI3-F1
#
_entry.id   AF-A0A660ZQI3-F1
#
_cell.length_a   1.000
_cell.length_b   1.000
_cell.length_c   1.000
_cell.angle_alpha   90.00
_cell.angle_beta   90.00
_cell.angle_gamma   90.00
#
_symmetry.space_group_name_H-M   'P 1'
#
loop_
_entity.id
_entity.type
_entity.pdbx_description
1 polymer ?
#
loop_
_entity_poly.entity_id
_entity_poly.type
_entity_poly.pdbx_seq_one_letter_code
_entity_poly.pdbx_strand_id
1 'polypeptide(L)'
;MDDRNGFCDLHIHSTYSDGVLSVEQIVEESVSAGLAAISITDHDTIAGQDEALNIGRKKGIEVVTGIEFSTKYHRKNVHILGYLVDIGDRLLKDEISYLRESRISRARKIVEKLNSLGFTLTFDDV
;
A
#
# COMPACT_ATOMS: atom_id res chain seq x y z
N MET A 1 -0.96 21.06 -24.37
CA MET A 1 -0.96 19.95 -23.40
C MET A 1 0.47 19.47 -23.37
N ASP A 2 1.10 19.50 -22.22
CA ASP A 2 2.52 19.16 -22.06
C ASP A 2 2.67 17.65 -22.28
N ASP A 3 3.31 17.25 -23.39
CA ASP A 3 3.68 15.86 -23.70
C ASP A 3 4.79 15.44 -22.73
N ARG A 4 4.42 15.21 -21.46
CA ARG A 4 5.34 14.60 -20.48
C ARG A 4 5.46 13.12 -20.79
N ASN A 5 6.20 12.80 -21.85
CA ASN A 5 6.75 11.48 -22.09
C ASN A 5 7.77 11.20 -20.97
N GLY A 6 7.49 10.23 -20.10
CA GLY A 6 8.38 9.87 -18.99
C GLY A 6 7.99 8.54 -18.37
N PHE A 7 8.95 7.90 -17.69
CA PHE A 7 8.70 6.63 -17.00
C PHE A 7 7.82 6.85 -15.76
N CYS A 8 7.08 5.83 -15.37
CA CYS A 8 6.30 5.81 -14.14
C CYS A 8 6.53 4.50 -13.39
N ASP A 9 6.33 4.55 -12.08
CA ASP A 9 6.24 3.37 -11.23
C ASP A 9 4.91 3.41 -10.46
N LEU A 10 4.02 2.51 -10.83
CA LEU A 10 2.65 2.49 -10.33
C LEU A 10 2.44 1.37 -9.29
N HIS A 11 3.50 0.73 -8.80
CA HIS A 11 3.37 -0.32 -7.79
C HIS A 11 4.45 -0.15 -6.72
N ILE A 12 4.23 0.82 -5.82
CA ILE A 12 5.18 1.15 -4.75
C ILE A 12 4.53 1.01 -3.38
N HIS A 13 5.21 0.34 -2.45
CA HIS A 13 4.76 0.18 -1.07
C HIS A 13 5.55 1.11 -0.16
N SER A 14 4.85 1.65 0.83
CA SER A 14 5.40 2.52 1.87
C SER A 14 5.33 1.85 3.24
N THR A 15 5.81 2.56 4.26
CA THR A 15 5.68 2.15 5.67
C THR A 15 4.23 2.06 6.16
N TYR A 16 3.23 2.51 5.39
CA TYR A 16 1.82 2.26 5.72
C TYR A 16 1.39 0.79 5.51
N SER A 17 2.19 -0.01 4.79
CA SER A 17 2.01 -1.46 4.70
C SER A 17 3.29 -2.23 5.03
N ASP A 18 4.03 -2.69 4.02
CA ASP A 18 5.27 -3.49 4.17
C ASP A 18 6.47 -2.91 3.40
N GLY A 19 6.32 -1.70 2.87
CA GLY A 19 7.44 -0.94 2.32
C GLY A 19 8.40 -0.45 3.39
N VAL A 20 9.65 -0.23 2.98
CA VAL A 20 10.73 0.24 3.87
C VAL A 20 10.76 1.77 3.97
N LEU A 21 10.42 2.45 2.89
CA LEU A 21 10.51 3.90 2.78
C LEU A 21 9.19 4.58 3.17
N SER A 22 9.28 5.74 3.82
CA SER A 22 8.11 6.60 4.02
C SER A 22 7.60 7.13 2.67
N VAL A 23 6.36 7.63 2.65
CA VAL A 23 5.79 8.26 1.46
C VAL A 23 6.65 9.45 1.00
N GLU A 24 7.15 10.27 1.93
CA GLU A 24 8.07 11.36 1.61
C GLU A 24 9.35 10.87 0.92
N GLN A 25 10.00 9.85 1.47
CA GLN A 25 11.21 9.27 0.89
C GLN A 25 10.95 8.70 -0.50
N ILE A 26 9.83 7.98 -0.69
CA ILE A 26 9.43 7.45 -2.00
C ILE A 26 9.30 8.56 -3.03
N VAL A 27 8.63 9.66 -2.68
CA VAL A 27 8.45 10.79 -3.59
C VAL A 27 9.80 11.43 -3.94
N GLU A 28 10.70 11.60 -2.96
CA GLU A 28 12.02 12.19 -3.17
C GLU A 28 12.91 11.34 -4.09
N GLU A 29 12.93 10.02 -3.87
CA GLU A 29 13.66 9.07 -4.72
C GLU A 29 13.08 9.06 -6.14
N SER A 30 11.75 9.09 -6.27
CA SER A 30 11.05 9.08 -7.57
C SER A 30 11.34 10.33 -8.40
N VAL A 31 11.37 11.50 -7.77
CA VAL A 31 11.77 12.75 -8.41
C VAL A 31 13.24 12.72 -8.82
N SER A 32 14.12 12.21 -7.95
CA SER A 32 15.55 12.06 -8.24
C SER A 32 15.82 11.10 -9.39
N ALA A 33 14.98 10.07 -9.55
CA ALA A 33 15.00 9.12 -10.66
C ALA A 33 14.41 9.69 -11.97
N GLY A 34 13.81 10.88 -11.94
CA GLY A 34 13.20 11.51 -13.12
C GLY A 34 11.88 10.86 -13.55
N LEU A 35 11.15 10.20 -12.63
CA LEU A 35 9.84 9.65 -12.93
C LEU A 35 8.80 10.76 -13.13
N ALA A 36 7.93 10.56 -14.12
CA ALA A 36 6.84 11.49 -14.41
C ALA A 36 5.65 11.30 -13.47
N ALA A 37 5.39 10.06 -13.07
CA ALA A 37 4.28 9.70 -12.19
C ALA A 37 4.61 8.50 -11.30
N ILE A 38 3.96 8.46 -10.13
CA ILE A 38 3.98 7.31 -9.24
C ILE A 38 2.60 6.95 -8.70
N SER A 39 2.47 5.73 -8.17
CA SER A 39 1.33 5.33 -7.33
C SER A 39 1.80 4.61 -6.08
N ILE A 40 1.34 5.08 -4.93
CA ILE A 40 1.47 4.33 -3.67
C ILE A 40 0.33 3.31 -3.67
N THR A 41 0.67 2.02 -3.60
CA THR A 41 -0.27 0.89 -3.68
C THR A 41 -0.11 -0.03 -2.49
N ASP A 42 -0.07 0.56 -1.30
CA ASP A 42 0.06 -0.19 -0.04
C ASP A 42 -0.99 -1.29 0.11
N HIS A 43 -0.60 -2.40 0.74
CA HIS A 43 -1.49 -3.53 0.99
C HIS A 43 -2.69 -3.16 1.86
N ASP A 44 -3.90 -3.34 1.32
CA ASP A 44 -5.17 -3.22 2.04
C ASP A 44 -5.29 -1.90 2.83
N THR A 45 -4.77 -0.79 2.29
CA THR A 45 -4.84 0.52 2.95
C THR A 45 -4.69 1.67 1.96
N ILE A 46 -5.34 2.80 2.27
CA ILE A 46 -5.18 4.08 1.55
C ILE A 46 -4.62 5.18 2.47
N ALA A 47 -4.09 4.81 3.64
CA ALA A 47 -3.66 5.77 4.67
C ALA A 47 -2.56 6.74 4.19
N GLY A 48 -1.70 6.33 3.25
CA GLY A 48 -0.65 7.16 2.68
C GLY A 48 -1.07 8.06 1.52
N GLN A 49 -2.32 7.95 1.02
CA GLN A 49 -2.73 8.63 -0.22
C GLN A 49 -2.75 10.15 -0.08
N ASP A 50 -3.33 10.69 1.00
CA ASP A 50 -3.39 12.14 1.23
C ASP A 50 -1.98 12.74 1.38
N GLU A 51 -1.09 12.03 2.06
CA GLU A 51 0.32 12.41 2.20
C GLU A 51 1.01 12.44 0.83
N ALA A 52 0.87 11.36 0.04
CA ALA A 52 1.48 11.23 -1.28
C ALA A 52 1.01 12.34 -2.23
N LEU A 53 -0.30 12.59 -2.29
CA LEU A 53 -0.88 13.67 -3.10
C LEU A 53 -0.34 15.05 -2.69
N ASN A 54 -0.21 15.31 -1.39
CA ASN A 54 0.32 16.57 -0.89
C ASN A 54 1.80 16.78 -1.22
N ILE A 55 2.64 15.76 -1.01
CA ILE A 55 4.08 15.84 -1.26
C ILE A 55 4.35 15.87 -2.77
N GLY A 56 3.65 15.04 -3.56
CA GLY A 56 3.73 15.03 -5.01
C GLY A 56 3.45 16.39 -5.63
N ARG A 57 2.38 17.07 -5.21
CA ARG A 57 2.08 18.46 -5.62
C ARG A 57 3.22 19.44 -5.29
N LYS A 58 3.84 19.32 -4.12
CA LYS A 58 4.94 20.20 -3.70
C LYS A 58 6.22 19.95 -4.49
N LYS A 59 6.50 18.68 -4.83
CA LYS A 59 7.73 18.25 -5.50
C LYS A 59 7.61 18.20 -7.02
N GLY A 60 6.41 18.39 -7.57
CA GLY A 60 6.16 18.47 -9.02
C GLY A 60 6.03 17.13 -9.73
N ILE A 61 5.84 16.02 -9.00
CA ILE A 61 5.60 14.69 -9.56
C ILE A 61 4.10 14.36 -9.51
N GLU A 62 3.62 13.67 -10.55
CA GLU A 62 2.23 13.22 -10.59
C GLU A 62 2.02 12.00 -9.68
N VAL A 63 0.95 12.03 -8.89
CA VAL A 63 0.60 10.94 -7.98
C VAL A 63 -0.78 10.43 -8.36
N VAL A 64 -0.84 9.17 -8.77
CA VAL A 64 -2.07 8.43 -9.07
C VAL A 64 -2.48 7.72 -7.78
N THR A 65 -3.71 7.95 -7.30
CA THR A 65 -4.19 7.24 -6.11
C THR A 65 -4.26 5.74 -6.38
N GLY A 66 -3.82 4.95 -5.41
CA GLY A 66 -3.66 3.51 -5.59
C GLY A 66 -3.93 2.69 -4.33
N ILE A 67 -4.08 1.38 -4.51
CA ILE A 67 -4.17 0.39 -3.43
C ILE A 67 -3.87 -0.98 -4.02
N GLU A 68 -3.22 -1.86 -3.26
CA GLU A 68 -3.13 -3.28 -3.58
C GLU A 68 -4.03 -4.10 -2.66
N PHE A 69 -5.07 -4.70 -3.21
CA PHE A 69 -5.98 -5.58 -2.46
C PHE A 69 -5.44 -7.00 -2.34
N SER A 70 -5.35 -7.50 -1.12
CA SER A 70 -5.10 -8.90 -0.82
C SER A 70 -6.37 -9.72 -1.05
N THR A 71 -6.42 -10.52 -2.11
CA THR A 71 -7.61 -11.32 -2.44
C THR A 71 -7.31 -12.81 -2.56
N LYS A 72 -8.38 -13.61 -2.68
CA LYS A 72 -8.29 -15.05 -2.95
C LYS A 72 -9.15 -15.44 -4.12
N TYR A 73 -8.54 -16.17 -5.05
CA TYR A 73 -9.23 -16.74 -6.20
C TYR A 73 -8.88 -18.22 -6.34
N HIS A 74 -9.89 -19.10 -6.35
CA HIS A 74 -9.72 -20.57 -6.38
C HIS A 74 -8.64 -21.09 -5.40
N ARG A 75 -8.69 -20.63 -4.14
CA ARG A 75 -7.74 -21.00 -3.06
C ARG A 75 -6.30 -20.50 -3.26
N LYS A 76 -6.03 -19.70 -4.29
CA LYS A 76 -4.75 -19.00 -4.51
C LYS A 76 -4.85 -17.57 -4.00
N ASN A 77 -3.76 -17.05 -3.45
CA ASN A 77 -3.65 -15.63 -3.16
C ASN A 77 -3.41 -14.89 -4.49
N VAL A 78 -4.18 -13.84 -4.71
CA VAL A 78 -4.05 -12.97 -5.88
C VAL A 78 -4.12 -11.54 -5.37
N HIS A 79 -3.25 -10.69 -5.88
CA HIS A 79 -3.31 -9.27 -5.58
C HIS A 79 -3.93 -8.51 -6.75
N ILE A 80 -4.75 -7.52 -6.43
CA ILE A 80 -5.41 -6.66 -7.41
C ILE A 80 -5.01 -5.22 -7.12
N LEU A 81 -4.40 -4.58 -8.12
CA LEU A 81 -4.09 -3.16 -8.07
C LEU A 81 -5.35 -2.37 -8.46
N GLY A 82 -5.76 -1.45 -7.60
CA GLY A 82 -6.78 -0.44 -7.87
C GLY A 82 -6.12 0.90 -8.10
N TYR A 83 -6.49 1.60 -9.16
CA TYR A 83 -5.96 2.92 -9.52
C TYR A 83 -7.09 3.94 -9.64
N LEU A 84 -6.73 5.22 -9.45
CA LEU A 84 -7.67 6.34 -9.48
C LEU A 84 -8.83 6.14 -8.50
N VAL A 85 -8.52 5.50 -7.36
CA VAL A 85 -9.49 5.22 -6.32
C VAL A 85 -9.91 6.52 -5.64
N ASP A 86 -11.21 6.65 -5.37
CA ASP A 86 -11.74 7.73 -4.54
C ASP A 86 -11.47 7.41 -3.07
N ILE A 87 -10.49 8.10 -2.49
CA ILE A 87 -10.11 7.96 -1.07
C ILE A 87 -11.21 8.45 -0.11
N GLY A 88 -12.21 9.15 -0.62
CA GLY A 88 -13.41 9.55 0.11
C GLY A 88 -14.45 8.43 0.21
N ASP A 89 -14.43 7.46 -0.70
CA ASP A 89 -15.49 6.48 -0.88
C ASP A 89 -15.70 5.60 0.35
N ARG A 90 -16.97 5.46 0.75
CA ARG A 90 -17.32 4.72 1.97
C ARG A 90 -17.23 3.22 1.77
N LEU A 91 -17.64 2.70 0.61
CA LEU A 91 -17.61 1.27 0.35
C LEU A 91 -16.18 0.74 0.31
N LEU A 92 -15.26 1.50 -0.28
CA LEU A 92 -13.84 1.21 -0.28
C LEU A 92 -13.29 1.16 1.15
N LYS A 93 -13.61 2.14 1.99
CA LYS A 93 -13.18 2.19 3.40
C LYS A 93 -13.71 1.02 4.22
N ASP A 94 -14.96 0.64 3.99
CA ASP A 94 -15.58 -0.51 4.66
C ASP A 94 -14.87 -1.82 4.26
N GLU A 95 -14.57 -2.01 2.97
CA GLU A 95 -13.83 -3.18 2.48
C GLU A 95 -12.38 -3.23 3.02
N ILE A 96 -11.67 -2.10 3.01
CA ILE A 96 -10.33 -1.97 3.59
C ILE A 96 -10.32 -2.35 5.08
N SER A 97 -11.33 -1.89 5.83
CA SER A 97 -11.47 -2.23 7.25
C SER A 97 -11.61 -3.74 7.44
N TYR A 98 -12.47 -4.37 6.65
CA TYR A 98 -12.66 -5.83 6.68
C TYR A 98 -11.38 -6.61 6.35
N LEU A 99 -10.65 -6.20 5.29
CA LEU A 99 -9.40 -6.84 4.89
C LEU A 99 -8.32 -6.72 5.97
N ARG A 100 -8.20 -5.54 6.61
CA ARG A 100 -7.29 -5.32 7.72
C ARG A 100 -7.59 -6.21 8.93
N GLU A 101 -8.87 -6.32 9.32
CA GLU A 101 -9.27 -7.23 10.41
C GLU A 101 -8.94 -8.69 10.09
N SER A 102 -9.19 -9.13 8.86
CA SER A 102 -8.83 -10.46 8.37
C SER A 102 -7.32 -10.72 8.45
N ARG A 103 -6.50 -9.71 8.10
CA ARG A 103 -5.03 -9.76 8.23
C ARG A 103 -4.59 -9.92 9.68
N ILE A 104 -5.15 -9.14 10.60
CA ILE A 104 -4.84 -9.24 12.05
C ILE A 104 -5.24 -10.62 12.60
N SER A 105 -6.44 -11.10 12.27
CA SER A 105 -6.92 -12.42 12.69
C SER A 105 -5.99 -13.54 12.20
N ARG A 106 -5.52 -13.44 10.94
CA ARG A 106 -4.56 -14.38 10.37
C ARG A 106 -3.20 -14.31 11.09
N ALA A 107 -2.69 -13.12 11.37
CA ALA A 107 -1.42 -12.94 12.07
C ALA A 107 -1.45 -13.59 13.47
N ARG A 108 -2.55 -13.42 14.22
CA ARG A 108 -2.75 -14.11 15.52
C ARG A 108 -2.68 -15.63 15.39
N LYS A 109 -3.36 -16.21 14.41
CA LYS A 109 -3.32 -17.66 14.13
C LYS A 109 -1.92 -18.15 13.75
N ILE A 110 -1.13 -17.33 13.06
CA ILE A 110 0.26 -17.65 12.73
C ILE A 110 1.10 -17.69 14.00
N VAL A 111 0.99 -16.71 14.89
CA VAL A 111 1.68 -16.68 16.19
C VAL A 111 1.32 -17.89 17.03
N GLU A 112 0.04 -18.22 17.17
CA GLU A 112 -0.43 -19.41 17.89
C GLU A 112 0.19 -20.70 17.34
N LYS A 113 0.22 -20.83 16.01
CA LYS A 113 0.81 -21.99 15.34
C LYS A 113 2.32 -22.07 15.57
N LEU A 114 3.04 -20.95 15.49
CA LEU A 114 4.49 -20.93 15.77
C LEU A 114 4.78 -21.30 17.23
N ASN A 115 4.00 -20.80 18.18
CA ASN A 115 4.13 -21.18 19.58
C ASN A 115 3.89 -22.69 19.80
N SER A 116 2.91 -23.28 19.09
CA SER A 116 2.69 -24.73 19.14
C SER A 116 3.85 -25.57 18.58
N LEU A 117 4.72 -24.97 17.77
CA LEU A 117 5.91 -25.59 17.19
C LEU A 117 7.17 -25.36 18.04
N GLY A 118 7.05 -24.72 19.20
CA GLY A 118 8.16 -24.50 20.14
C GLY A 118 8.89 -23.16 20.00
N PHE A 119 8.37 -22.23 19.19
CA PHE A 119 8.84 -20.84 19.20
C PHE A 119 8.21 -20.09 20.38
N THR A 120 8.84 -19.00 20.82
CA THR A 120 8.27 -18.11 21.84
C THR A 120 8.09 -16.74 21.20
N LEU A 121 6.87 -16.46 20.75
CA LEU A 121 6.47 -15.21 20.11
C LEU A 121 5.18 -14.68 20.75
N THR A 122 5.13 -13.37 20.91
CA THR A 122 3.91 -12.63 21.22
C THR A 122 3.40 -11.94 19.97
N PHE A 123 2.17 -11.41 20.02
CA PHE A 123 1.66 -10.61 18.91
C PHE A 123 2.38 -9.26 18.78
N ASP A 124 3.00 -8.78 19.87
CA ASP A 124 3.73 -7.50 19.88
C ASP A 124 5.11 -7.61 19.20
N ASP A 125 5.59 -8.83 18.95
CA ASP A 125 6.82 -9.10 18.20
C ASP A 125 6.64 -9.03 16.67
N VAL A 126 5.41 -8.76 16.19
CA VAL A 126 4.98 -8.87 14.78
C VAL A 126 4.53 -7.53 14.20
#